data_AF-A0AAJ2ENL7-F1
#
_entry.id   AF-A0AAJ2ENL7-F1
#
_cell.length_a   1.000
_cell.length_b   1.000
_cell.length_c   1.000
_cell.angle_alpha   90.00
_cell.angle_beta   90.00
_cell.angle_gamma   90.00
#
_symmetry.space_group_name_H-M   'P 1'
#
loop_
_entity.id
_entity.type
_entity.pdbx_description
1 polymer ?
#
loop_
_entity_poly.entity_id
_entity_poly.type
_entity_poly.pdbx_seq_one_letter_code
_entity_poly.pdbx_strand_id
1 'polypeptide(L)'
;MSASGAVAATGRNVAGGNAALSGSALDLGGSTTSAHGALVLAARAANANLSGATTTAGGGLEVSAANALVNDQGTISAADIRLDAASLSNRGGSIASNGRLAVVSGALVNASGSITARDGLAVTADGALDNADGKLLSNADVNLLSAALNNDGGQIGAGTNETIRTGRLTNSGGSIVAPNLTVTSTSTIDNTGGGIEANALNVNTTELINRAG
;
A
#
# COMPACT_ATOMS: atom_id res chain seq x y z
N MET A 1 -23.10 7.99 7.07
CA MET A 1 -23.90 6.77 7.29
C MET A 1 -23.19 5.91 8.32
N SER A 2 -23.87 5.52 9.40
CA SER A 2 -23.35 4.57 10.38
C SER A 2 -24.42 3.53 10.67
N ALA A 3 -24.04 2.25 10.70
CA ALA A 3 -24.88 1.14 11.11
C ALA A 3 -24.21 0.36 12.25
N SER A 4 -25.00 -0.32 13.07
CA SER A 4 -24.48 -1.30 14.04
C SER A 4 -24.08 -2.62 13.37
N GLY A 5 -24.71 -2.94 12.24
CA GLY A 5 -24.41 -4.12 11.41
C GLY A 5 -23.55 -3.79 10.20
N ALA A 6 -23.55 -4.70 9.21
CA ALA A 6 -22.86 -4.51 7.95
C ALA A 6 -23.52 -3.40 7.12
N VAL A 7 -22.70 -2.64 6.39
CA VAL A 7 -23.17 -1.66 5.41
C VAL A 7 -22.84 -2.18 4.03
N ALA A 8 -23.85 -2.39 3.19
CA ALA A 8 -23.67 -2.65 1.76
C ALA A 8 -24.09 -1.40 0.97
N ALA A 9 -23.16 -0.86 0.17
CA ALA A 9 -23.38 0.33 -0.62
C ALA A 9 -22.71 0.17 -2.00
N THR A 10 -23.12 -0.86 -2.74
CA THR A 10 -22.52 -1.31 -4.01
C THR A 10 -22.88 -0.43 -5.23
N GLY A 11 -23.59 0.68 -5.04
CA GLY A 11 -24.01 1.59 -6.10
C GLY A 11 -23.14 2.83 -6.27
N ARG A 12 -23.75 3.95 -6.63
CA ARG A 12 -23.10 5.26 -6.66
C ARG A 12 -23.39 6.01 -5.34
N ASN A 13 -22.36 6.17 -4.52
CA ASN A 13 -22.42 6.91 -3.25
C ASN A 13 -21.66 8.23 -3.42
N VAL A 14 -22.35 9.37 -3.40
CA VAL A 14 -21.71 10.67 -3.63
C VAL A 14 -22.07 11.65 -2.54
N ALA A 15 -21.06 12.31 -1.99
CA ALA A 15 -21.22 13.45 -1.09
C ALA A 15 -20.61 14.72 -1.68
N GLY A 16 -21.35 15.84 -1.59
CA GLY A 16 -20.88 17.18 -1.97
C GLY A 16 -19.78 17.75 -1.06
N GLY A 17 -19.48 17.08 0.06
CA GLY A 17 -18.48 17.49 1.03
C GLY A 17 -17.86 16.26 1.69
N ASN A 18 -17.70 16.29 3.02
CA ASN A 18 -17.19 15.15 3.76
C ASN A 18 -18.22 14.01 3.82
N ALA A 19 -17.73 12.76 3.80
CA ALA A 19 -18.56 11.58 3.99
C ALA A 19 -17.91 10.59 4.96
N ALA A 20 -18.75 9.82 5.64
CA ALA A 20 -18.31 8.70 6.45
C ALA A 20 -19.27 7.53 6.28
N LEU A 21 -18.74 6.32 6.04
CA LEU A 21 -19.46 5.06 6.06
C LEU A 21 -18.86 4.19 7.17
N SER A 22 -19.70 3.72 8.08
CA SER A 22 -19.22 2.81 9.12
C SER A 22 -20.24 1.74 9.50
N GLY A 23 -19.72 0.54 9.76
CA GLY A 23 -20.49 -0.64 10.15
C GLY A 23 -19.59 -1.69 10.77
N SER A 24 -20.16 -2.86 11.09
CA SER A 24 -19.35 -4.02 11.48
C SER A 24 -18.48 -4.51 10.32
N ALA A 25 -19.04 -4.51 9.11
CA ALA A 25 -18.37 -4.72 7.83
C ALA A 25 -18.80 -3.62 6.83
N LEU A 26 -17.98 -3.37 5.80
CA LEU A 26 -18.35 -2.53 4.66
C LEU A 26 -18.24 -3.36 3.37
N ASP A 27 -19.28 -3.36 2.56
CA ASP A 27 -19.27 -3.90 1.20
C ASP A 27 -19.56 -2.80 0.18
N LEU A 28 -18.51 -2.40 -0.53
CA LEU A 28 -18.48 -1.39 -1.57
C LEU A 28 -18.01 -2.01 -2.90
N GLY A 29 -18.00 -3.34 -3.02
CA GLY A 29 -17.52 -4.02 -4.23
C GLY A 29 -18.25 -3.53 -5.49
N GLY A 30 -17.48 -3.22 -6.53
CA GLY A 30 -17.98 -2.68 -7.81
C GLY A 30 -18.62 -1.29 -7.74
N SER A 31 -18.64 -0.65 -6.56
CA SER A 31 -19.30 0.64 -6.36
C SER A 31 -18.51 1.81 -6.94
N THR A 32 -19.17 2.96 -7.06
CA THR A 32 -18.49 4.26 -7.17
C THR A 32 -18.79 5.08 -5.93
N THR A 33 -17.80 5.24 -5.05
CA THR A 33 -17.93 6.01 -3.81
C THR A 33 -17.06 7.26 -3.89
N SER A 34 -17.67 8.44 -3.75
CA SER A 34 -16.98 9.71 -3.92
C SER A 34 -17.39 10.74 -2.88
N ALA A 35 -16.40 11.43 -2.30
CA ALA A 35 -16.59 12.60 -1.46
C ALA A 35 -15.79 13.77 -2.03
N HIS A 36 -16.40 14.95 -2.19
CA HIS A 36 -15.63 16.14 -2.59
C HIS A 36 -14.68 16.61 -1.48
N GLY A 37 -14.98 16.30 -0.22
CA GLY A 37 -14.12 16.55 0.94
C GLY A 37 -13.40 15.29 1.39
N ALA A 38 -13.29 15.13 2.72
CA ALA A 38 -12.72 13.93 3.33
C ALA A 38 -13.68 12.73 3.27
N LEU A 39 -13.14 11.52 3.16
CA LEU A 39 -13.90 10.27 3.21
C LEU A 39 -13.35 9.38 4.32
N VAL A 40 -14.23 8.87 5.18
CA VAL A 40 -13.89 7.87 6.20
C VAL A 40 -14.67 6.60 5.95
N LEU A 41 -13.98 5.48 5.81
CA LEU A 41 -14.55 4.14 5.69
C LEU A 41 -14.09 3.30 6.89
N ALA A 42 -15.02 2.91 7.77
CA ALA A 42 -14.68 2.16 8.98
C ALA A 42 -15.48 0.86 9.11
N ALA A 43 -14.84 -0.28 8.85
CA ALA A 43 -15.31 -1.64 9.12
C ALA A 43 -14.80 -2.11 10.49
N ARG A 44 -15.62 -1.97 11.54
CA ARG A 44 -15.18 -2.04 12.94
C ARG A 44 -14.95 -3.45 13.50
N ALA A 45 -15.47 -4.48 12.82
CA ALA A 45 -15.41 -5.87 13.31
C ALA A 45 -14.98 -6.88 12.24
N ALA A 46 -14.98 -6.48 10.97
CA ALA A 46 -14.74 -7.37 9.84
C ALA A 46 -14.03 -6.61 8.70
N ASN A 47 -14.35 -6.97 7.46
CA ASN A 47 -13.67 -6.49 6.26
C ASN A 47 -14.28 -5.18 5.73
N ALA A 48 -13.45 -4.40 5.05
CA ALA A 48 -13.87 -3.39 4.09
C ALA A 48 -13.58 -3.91 2.67
N ASN A 49 -14.63 -4.31 1.95
CA ASN A 49 -14.53 -4.79 0.58
C ASN A 49 -14.72 -3.63 -0.41
N LEU A 50 -13.67 -3.32 -1.16
CA LEU A 50 -13.62 -2.33 -2.25
C LEU A 50 -13.22 -3.01 -3.57
N SER A 51 -13.38 -4.33 -3.70
CA SER A 51 -12.98 -5.07 -4.90
C SER A 51 -13.68 -4.52 -6.15
N GLY A 52 -12.92 -4.17 -7.20
CA GLY A 52 -13.46 -3.59 -8.43
C GLY A 52 -14.16 -2.23 -8.24
N ALA A 53 -14.08 -1.61 -7.07
CA ALA A 53 -14.73 -0.35 -6.78
C ALA A 53 -13.88 0.84 -7.25
N THR A 54 -14.52 1.99 -7.45
CA THR A 54 -13.83 3.29 -7.54
C THR A 54 -14.16 4.10 -6.30
N THR A 55 -13.15 4.38 -5.47
CA THR A 55 -13.27 5.14 -4.23
C THR A 55 -12.41 6.39 -4.28
N THR A 56 -13.04 7.57 -4.25
CA THR A 56 -12.34 8.85 -4.40
C THR A 56 -12.67 9.82 -3.27
N ALA A 57 -11.69 10.59 -2.82
CA ALA A 57 -11.89 11.73 -1.93
C ALA A 57 -11.16 12.97 -2.47
N GLY A 58 -11.81 14.14 -2.48
CA GLY A 58 -11.14 15.39 -2.82
C GLY A 58 -10.20 15.87 -1.71
N GLY A 59 -10.46 15.46 -0.47
CA GLY A 59 -9.58 15.65 0.69
C GLY A 59 -8.89 14.34 1.11
N GLY A 60 -8.69 14.17 2.42
CA GLY A 60 -8.11 12.95 2.98
C GLY A 60 -9.08 11.76 2.93
N LEU A 61 -8.54 10.57 2.66
CA LEU A 61 -9.22 9.30 2.79
C LEU A 61 -8.61 8.48 3.93
N GLU A 62 -9.45 8.09 4.88
CA GLU A 62 -9.10 7.10 5.90
C GLU A 62 -9.93 5.84 5.70
N VAL A 63 -9.27 4.69 5.62
CA VAL A 63 -9.93 3.38 5.62
C VAL A 63 -9.38 2.56 6.78
N SER A 64 -10.28 2.18 7.69
CA SER A 64 -9.99 1.26 8.79
C SER A 64 -10.81 -0.01 8.64
N ALA A 65 -10.16 -1.17 8.74
CA ALA A 65 -10.81 -2.47 8.75
C ALA A 65 -10.22 -3.37 9.84
N ALA A 66 -11.06 -3.85 10.75
CA ALA A 66 -10.59 -4.71 11.83
C ALA A 66 -9.95 -6.02 11.34
N ASN A 67 -10.31 -6.49 10.13
CA ASN A 67 -9.74 -7.69 9.53
C ASN A 67 -9.05 -7.39 8.19
N ALA A 68 -9.79 -7.35 7.08
CA ALA A 68 -9.18 -7.12 5.76
C ALA A 68 -9.71 -5.86 5.08
N LEU A 69 -8.82 -5.08 4.48
CA LEU A 69 -9.14 -4.14 3.41
C LEU A 69 -8.82 -4.81 2.07
N VAL A 70 -9.82 -4.96 1.20
CA VAL A 70 -9.68 -5.60 -0.11
C VAL A 70 -9.95 -4.58 -1.20
N ASN A 71 -8.91 -4.15 -1.91
CA ASN A 71 -8.97 -3.26 -3.07
C ASN A 71 -8.58 -4.00 -4.37
N ASP A 72 -8.76 -5.32 -4.42
CA ASP A 72 -8.40 -6.11 -5.60
C ASP A 72 -9.18 -5.63 -6.84
N GLN A 73 -8.47 -5.38 -7.94
CA GLN A 73 -8.98 -4.74 -9.16
C GLN A 73 -9.71 -3.39 -8.93
N GLY A 74 -9.61 -2.82 -7.72
CA GLY A 74 -10.25 -1.57 -7.33
C GLY A 74 -9.33 -0.37 -7.56
N THR A 75 -9.89 0.82 -7.44
CA THR A 75 -9.17 2.09 -7.50
C THR A 75 -9.50 2.92 -6.27
N ILE A 76 -8.46 3.33 -5.55
CA ILE A 76 -8.53 4.28 -4.44
C ILE A 76 -7.70 5.51 -4.81
N SER A 77 -8.28 6.71 -4.73
CA SER A 77 -7.53 7.95 -4.91
C SER A 77 -7.99 9.08 -4.01
N ALA A 78 -7.06 9.84 -3.44
CA ALA A 78 -7.36 10.97 -2.57
C ALA A 78 -6.23 11.99 -2.50
N ALA A 79 -6.44 13.12 -1.82
CA ALA A 79 -5.39 14.10 -1.55
C ALA A 79 -4.34 13.55 -0.57
N ASP A 80 -4.79 12.90 0.51
CA ASP A 80 -3.96 12.13 1.42
C ASP A 80 -4.65 10.81 1.71
N ILE A 81 -3.91 9.73 1.91
CA ILE A 81 -4.47 8.39 2.16
C ILE A 81 -3.86 7.82 3.44
N ARG A 82 -4.71 7.32 4.33
CA ARG A 82 -4.33 6.47 5.46
C ARG A 82 -5.15 5.17 5.42
N LEU A 83 -4.46 4.04 5.38
CA LEU A 83 -5.04 2.71 5.39
C LEU A 83 -4.57 1.97 6.64
N ASP A 84 -5.50 1.35 7.35
CA ASP A 84 -5.26 0.63 8.60
C ASP A 84 -6.09 -0.65 8.63
N ALA A 85 -5.45 -1.81 8.51
CA ALA A 85 -6.15 -3.09 8.51
C ALA A 85 -5.27 -4.25 8.94
N ALA A 86 -5.82 -5.28 9.59
CA ALA A 86 -5.02 -6.48 9.93
C ALA A 86 -4.43 -7.15 8.68
N SER A 87 -5.09 -7.03 7.53
CA SER A 87 -4.53 -7.36 6.21
C SER A 87 -5.03 -6.39 5.13
N LEU A 88 -4.18 -6.11 4.14
CA LEU A 88 -4.49 -5.30 2.96
C LEU A 88 -4.19 -6.10 1.70
N SER A 89 -5.16 -6.21 0.80
CA SER A 89 -5.00 -6.77 -0.54
C SER A 89 -5.28 -5.71 -1.58
N ASN A 90 -4.37 -5.55 -2.54
CA ASN A 90 -4.45 -4.63 -3.66
C ASN A 90 -4.05 -5.35 -4.97
N ARG A 91 -4.45 -6.62 -5.14
CA ARG A 91 -4.07 -7.44 -6.31
C ARG A 91 -4.65 -6.84 -7.57
N GLY A 92 -3.77 -6.45 -8.51
CA GLY A 92 -4.13 -5.73 -9.74
C GLY A 92 -4.96 -4.46 -9.52
N GLY A 93 -5.02 -3.96 -8.29
CA GLY A 93 -5.68 -2.73 -7.90
C GLY A 93 -4.74 -1.53 -7.93
N SER A 94 -5.30 -0.35 -7.75
CA SER A 94 -4.57 0.92 -7.71
C SER A 94 -4.93 1.72 -6.46
N ILE A 95 -3.92 2.22 -5.76
CA ILE A 95 -4.05 3.15 -4.63
C ILE A 95 -3.11 4.33 -4.91
N ALA A 96 -3.67 5.51 -5.18
CA ALA A 96 -2.90 6.66 -5.61
C ALA A 96 -3.23 7.90 -4.77
N SER A 97 -2.24 8.37 -3.99
CA SER A 97 -2.34 9.61 -3.23
C SER A 97 -1.71 10.77 -3.99
N ASN A 98 -2.45 11.88 -4.11
CA ASN A 98 -1.91 13.15 -4.58
C ASN A 98 -1.07 13.89 -3.51
N GLY A 99 -0.84 13.27 -2.36
CA GLY A 99 -0.09 13.80 -1.23
C GLY A 99 0.64 12.66 -0.55
N ARG A 100 0.46 12.50 0.76
CA ARG A 100 1.07 11.38 1.50
C ARG A 100 0.18 10.14 1.46
N LEU A 101 0.82 8.97 1.49
CA LEU A 101 0.15 7.68 1.63
C LEU A 101 0.77 6.91 2.79
N ALA A 102 -0.05 6.54 3.77
CA ALA A 102 0.36 5.71 4.90
C ALA A 102 -0.44 4.41 4.92
N VAL A 103 0.25 3.28 5.02
CA VAL A 103 -0.33 1.95 5.23
C VAL A 103 0.19 1.36 6.54
N VAL A 104 -0.72 0.93 7.39
CA VAL A 104 -0.44 0.08 8.54
C VAL A 104 -1.21 -1.22 8.37
N SER A 105 -0.50 -2.35 8.39
CA SER A 105 -1.14 -3.65 8.26
C SER A 105 -0.40 -4.78 8.94
N GLY A 106 -1.07 -5.90 9.19
CA GLY A 106 -0.40 -7.15 9.54
C GLY A 106 0.30 -7.76 8.32
N ALA A 107 -0.41 -7.88 7.20
CA ALA A 107 0.17 -8.26 5.91
C ALA A 107 -0.36 -7.37 4.78
N LEU A 108 0.50 -7.09 3.79
CA LEU A 108 0.14 -6.34 2.59
C LEU A 108 0.48 -7.18 1.36
N VAL A 109 -0.53 -7.42 0.52
CA VAL A 109 -0.35 -7.96 -0.83
C VAL A 109 -0.66 -6.89 -1.87
N ASN A 110 0.36 -6.48 -2.61
CA ASN A 110 0.31 -5.57 -3.74
C ASN A 110 0.71 -6.28 -5.06
N ALA A 111 0.50 -7.60 -5.14
CA ALA A 111 0.91 -8.38 -6.30
C ALA A 111 0.20 -7.92 -7.59
N SER A 112 0.97 -7.62 -8.64
CA SER A 112 0.51 -6.98 -9.89
C SER A 112 -0.27 -5.66 -9.70
N GLY A 113 -0.26 -5.10 -8.49
CA GLY A 113 -0.97 -3.88 -8.11
C GLY A 113 -0.06 -2.66 -8.12
N SER A 114 -0.63 -1.51 -7.80
CA SER A 114 0.10 -0.25 -7.73
C SER A 114 -0.30 0.56 -6.50
N ILE A 115 0.68 0.99 -5.71
CA ILE A 115 0.54 1.95 -4.62
C ILE A 115 1.49 3.11 -4.89
N THR A 116 0.95 4.31 -5.07
CA THR A 116 1.74 5.50 -5.42
C THR A 116 1.39 6.70 -4.54
N ALA A 117 2.39 7.54 -4.28
CA ALA A 117 2.24 8.79 -3.54
C ALA A 117 3.03 9.93 -4.19
N ARG A 118 2.58 11.17 -4.00
CA ARG A 118 3.32 12.36 -4.47
C ARG A 118 4.30 12.89 -3.43
N ASP A 119 3.86 12.98 -2.17
CA ASP A 119 4.60 13.68 -1.10
C ASP A 119 5.17 12.72 -0.05
N GLY A 120 5.13 11.40 -0.31
CA GLY A 120 5.73 10.39 0.56
C GLY A 120 4.87 9.14 0.70
N LEU A 121 5.52 7.98 0.64
CA LEU A 121 4.93 6.67 0.90
C LEU A 121 5.53 6.08 2.17
N ALA A 122 4.67 5.72 3.13
CA ALA A 122 5.06 5.00 4.34
C ALA A 122 4.24 3.71 4.46
N VAL A 123 4.91 2.56 4.52
CA VAL A 123 4.29 1.25 4.68
C VAL A 123 4.88 0.56 5.89
N THR A 124 4.03 0.19 6.84
CA THR A 124 4.36 -0.72 7.93
C THR A 124 3.50 -1.97 7.80
N ALA A 125 4.15 -3.10 7.57
CA ALA A 125 3.54 -4.41 7.54
C ALA A 125 4.17 -5.27 8.66
N ASP A 126 3.43 -5.65 9.70
CA ASP A 126 4.03 -6.43 10.81
C ASP A 126 4.58 -7.80 10.36
N GLY A 127 4.02 -8.32 9.27
CA GLY A 127 4.37 -9.59 8.63
C GLY A 127 4.91 -9.41 7.22
N ALA A 128 4.28 -10.06 6.25
CA ALA A 128 4.72 -10.07 4.86
C ALA A 128 4.23 -8.84 4.10
N LEU A 129 5.15 -8.24 3.34
CA LEU A 129 4.90 -7.26 2.29
C LEU A 129 5.22 -7.92 0.95
N ASP A 130 4.19 -8.25 0.18
CA ASP A 130 4.31 -8.88 -1.13
C ASP A 130 4.04 -7.87 -2.24
N ASN A 131 5.10 -7.45 -2.92
CA ASN A 131 5.09 -6.54 -4.06
C ASN A 131 5.47 -7.26 -5.37
N ALA A 132 5.24 -8.58 -5.47
CA ALA A 132 5.57 -9.33 -6.68
C ALA A 132 4.86 -8.78 -7.91
N ASP A 133 5.62 -8.49 -8.98
CA ASP A 133 5.13 -7.82 -10.19
C ASP A 133 4.37 -6.49 -9.94
N GLY A 134 4.49 -5.94 -8.73
CA GLY A 134 3.75 -4.78 -8.25
C GLY A 134 4.59 -3.52 -8.23
N LYS A 135 3.98 -2.42 -7.78
CA LYS A 135 4.64 -1.11 -7.67
C LYS A 135 4.38 -0.44 -6.32
N LEU A 136 5.45 -0.02 -5.64
CA LEU A 136 5.45 0.87 -4.48
C LEU A 136 6.30 2.10 -4.80
N LEU A 137 5.67 3.20 -5.21
CA LEU A 137 6.39 4.36 -5.74
C LEU A 137 6.03 5.66 -5.00
N SER A 138 6.99 6.55 -4.89
CA SER A 138 6.78 7.92 -4.41
C SER A 138 7.61 8.91 -5.21
N ASN A 139 7.03 10.08 -5.53
CA ASN A 139 7.82 11.19 -6.10
C ASN A 139 8.73 11.86 -5.05
N ALA A 140 8.52 11.56 -3.77
CA ALA A 140 9.33 12.00 -2.65
C ALA A 140 9.93 10.77 -1.95
N ASP A 141 9.83 10.68 -0.62
CA ASP A 141 10.41 9.58 0.15
C ASP A 141 9.57 8.30 0.10
N VAL A 142 10.23 7.15 0.23
CA VAL A 142 9.63 5.84 0.51
C VAL A 142 10.21 5.28 1.81
N ASN A 143 9.35 4.86 2.73
CA ASN A 143 9.73 4.20 3.98
C ASN A 143 8.96 2.89 4.14
N LEU A 144 9.67 1.76 4.10
CA LEU A 144 9.09 0.43 4.24
C LEU A 144 9.61 -0.25 5.52
N LEU A 145 8.69 -0.80 6.30
CA LEU A 145 8.96 -1.69 7.42
C LEU A 145 8.18 -2.99 7.23
N SER A 146 8.86 -4.14 7.26
CA SER A 146 8.23 -5.46 7.16
C SER A 146 8.95 -6.54 7.95
N ALA A 147 8.31 -7.68 8.24
CA ALA A 147 9.06 -8.88 8.67
C ALA A 147 9.65 -9.62 7.47
N ALA A 148 8.98 -9.55 6.31
CA ALA A 148 9.49 -10.10 5.06
C ALA A 148 9.01 -9.26 3.88
N LEU A 149 9.94 -8.92 2.99
CA LEU A 149 9.65 -8.21 1.75
C LEU A 149 9.92 -9.11 0.55
N ASN A 150 8.91 -9.28 -0.30
CA ASN A 150 9.04 -9.85 -1.63
C ASN A 150 8.84 -8.74 -2.66
N ASN A 151 9.85 -8.49 -3.50
CA ASN A 151 9.83 -7.57 -4.62
C ASN A 151 10.18 -8.27 -5.94
N ASP A 152 9.96 -9.58 -6.04
CA ASP A 152 10.31 -10.35 -7.23
C ASP A 152 9.50 -9.87 -8.44
N GLY A 153 10.18 -9.50 -9.53
CA GLY A 153 9.57 -8.85 -10.71
C GLY A 153 8.92 -7.48 -10.45
N GLY A 154 8.94 -7.01 -9.19
CA GLY A 154 8.28 -5.79 -8.75
C GLY A 154 9.18 -4.56 -8.82
N GLN A 155 8.59 -3.42 -8.51
CA GLN A 155 9.28 -2.13 -8.44
C GLN A 155 9.02 -1.42 -7.11
N ILE A 156 10.09 -0.97 -6.47
CA ILE A 156 10.07 -0.02 -5.37
C ILE A 156 10.93 1.16 -5.78
N GLY A 157 10.44 2.38 -5.53
CA GLY A 157 11.23 3.56 -5.89
C GLY A 157 10.79 4.86 -5.27
N ALA A 158 11.77 5.68 -4.93
CA ALA A 158 11.60 7.02 -4.36
C ALA A 158 12.24 8.09 -5.24
N GLY A 159 11.64 9.28 -5.26
CA GLY A 159 12.22 10.45 -5.92
C GLY A 159 13.35 11.10 -5.11
N THR A 160 13.46 10.80 -3.80
CA THR A 160 14.47 11.38 -2.90
C THR A 160 15.16 10.32 -2.05
N ASN A 161 14.57 9.95 -0.91
CA ASN A 161 15.14 8.99 0.02
C ASN A 161 14.29 7.74 0.10
N GLU A 162 14.93 6.59 0.05
CA GLU A 162 14.28 5.31 0.26
C GLU A 162 14.92 4.58 1.43
N THR A 163 14.08 4.17 2.37
CA THR A 163 14.50 3.35 3.50
C THR A 163 13.67 2.08 3.58
N ILE A 164 14.34 0.94 3.45
CA ILE A 164 13.75 -0.38 3.61
C ILE A 164 14.31 -1.00 4.88
N ARG A 165 13.44 -1.37 5.81
CA ARG A 165 13.76 -2.18 6.99
C ARG A 165 12.95 -3.46 6.94
N THR A 166 13.62 -4.60 6.86
CA THR A 166 12.92 -5.89 6.79
C THR A 166 13.63 -7.01 7.55
N GLY A 167 12.94 -8.11 7.81
CA GLY A 167 13.59 -9.32 8.29
C GLY A 167 14.37 -10.02 7.17
N ARG A 168 13.77 -10.15 5.99
CA ARG A 168 14.37 -10.73 4.77
C ARG A 168 13.84 -10.02 3.52
N LEU A 169 14.66 -9.94 2.48
CA LEU A 169 14.30 -9.33 1.19
C LEU A 169 14.57 -10.31 0.05
N THR A 170 13.58 -10.55 -0.80
CA THR A 170 13.78 -11.10 -2.15
C THR A 170 13.47 -10.02 -3.18
N ASN A 171 14.37 -9.85 -4.15
CA ASN A 171 14.27 -8.89 -5.25
C ASN A 171 14.69 -9.57 -6.56
N SER A 172 14.21 -10.79 -6.82
CA SER A 172 14.62 -11.53 -8.01
C SER A 172 13.95 -10.97 -9.27
N GLY A 173 14.76 -10.49 -10.23
CA GLY A 173 14.23 -9.81 -11.42
C GLY A 173 13.50 -8.49 -11.13
N GLY A 174 13.49 -8.05 -9.87
CA GLY A 174 12.84 -6.82 -9.42
C GLY A 174 13.77 -5.61 -9.45
N SER A 175 13.23 -4.44 -9.15
CA SER A 175 13.97 -3.17 -9.15
C SER A 175 13.68 -2.35 -7.89
N ILE A 176 14.74 -1.85 -7.26
CA ILE A 176 14.72 -0.95 -6.11
C ILE A 176 15.59 0.26 -6.47
N VAL A 177 14.98 1.45 -6.60
CA VAL A 177 15.67 2.64 -7.16
C VAL A 177 15.35 3.90 -6.38
N ALA A 178 16.39 4.56 -5.87
CA ALA A 178 16.25 5.89 -5.26
C ALA A 178 17.58 6.66 -5.29
N PRO A 179 17.58 8.01 -5.30
CA PRO A 179 18.82 8.77 -5.18
C PRO A 179 19.63 8.42 -3.92
N ASN A 180 18.97 8.37 -2.75
CA ASN A 180 19.58 7.94 -1.49
C ASN A 180 18.85 6.70 -0.96
N LEU A 181 19.50 5.54 -1.00
CA LEU A 181 18.89 4.26 -0.63
C LEU A 181 19.58 3.67 0.59
N THR A 182 18.79 3.34 1.61
CA THR A 182 19.21 2.53 2.75
C THR A 182 18.36 1.26 2.83
N VAL A 183 19.00 0.09 2.74
CA VAL A 183 18.36 -1.20 2.93
C VAL A 183 18.96 -1.86 4.18
N THR A 184 18.11 -2.20 5.13
CA THR A 184 18.48 -2.93 6.34
C THR A 184 17.67 -4.22 6.42
N SER A 185 18.36 -5.35 6.42
CA SER A 185 17.80 -6.68 6.64
C SER A 185 18.40 -7.30 7.90
N THR A 186 17.59 -8.01 8.69
CA THR A 186 18.11 -8.79 9.83
C THR A 186 18.60 -10.18 9.45
N SER A 187 18.35 -10.62 8.20
CA SER A 187 18.80 -11.91 7.68
C SER A 187 19.44 -11.78 6.30
N THR A 188 18.76 -12.24 5.25
CA THR A 188 19.27 -12.29 3.89
C THR A 188 18.59 -11.26 3.00
N ILE A 189 19.39 -10.66 2.11
CA ILE A 189 18.93 -9.96 0.92
C ILE A 189 19.29 -10.83 -0.28
N ASP A 190 18.30 -11.32 -1.01
CA ASP A 190 18.48 -12.01 -2.29
C ASP A 190 18.11 -11.07 -3.44
N ASN A 191 19.12 -10.63 -4.18
CA ASN A 191 19.01 -9.76 -5.34
C ASN A 191 19.34 -10.52 -6.65
N THR A 192 19.08 -11.82 -6.72
CA THR A 192 19.42 -12.62 -7.90
C THR A 192 18.68 -12.15 -9.15
N GLY A 193 19.42 -11.62 -10.13
CA GLY A 193 18.89 -11.04 -11.37
C GLY A 193 18.10 -9.74 -11.18
N GLY A 194 18.12 -9.14 -9.98
CA GLY A 194 17.45 -7.88 -9.66
C GLY A 194 18.38 -6.67 -9.68
N GLY A 195 17.79 -5.49 -9.72
CA GLY A 195 18.49 -4.20 -9.65
C GLY A 195 18.29 -3.49 -8.30
N ILE A 196 19.39 -3.04 -7.71
CA ILE A 196 19.40 -2.10 -6.57
C ILE A 196 20.27 -0.92 -6.98
N GLU A 197 19.66 0.22 -7.29
CA GLU A 197 20.32 1.37 -7.91
C GLU A 197 20.13 2.63 -7.06
N ALA A 198 21.24 3.30 -6.74
CA ALA A 198 21.23 4.59 -6.04
C ALA A 198 22.50 5.40 -6.29
N ASN A 199 22.42 6.73 -6.09
CA ASN A 199 23.61 7.58 -6.06
C ASN A 199 24.38 7.38 -4.75
N ALA A 200 23.64 7.28 -3.64
CA ALA A 200 24.17 6.93 -2.33
C ALA A 200 23.48 5.66 -1.83
N LEU A 201 24.22 4.56 -1.73
CA LEU A 201 23.72 3.25 -1.32
C LEU A 201 24.33 2.82 0.02
N ASN A 202 23.47 2.46 0.98
CA ASN A 202 23.84 1.85 2.24
C ASN A 202 23.06 0.54 2.44
N VAL A 203 23.76 -0.60 2.50
CA VAL A 203 23.16 -1.92 2.70
C VAL A 203 23.70 -2.56 3.97
N ASN A 204 22.81 -2.91 4.89
CA ASN A 204 23.12 -3.57 6.16
C ASN A 204 22.34 -4.89 6.22
N THR A 205 23.04 -6.01 6.18
CA THR A 205 22.43 -7.35 6.16
C THR A 205 23.41 -8.36 6.74
N THR A 206 22.92 -9.53 7.18
CA THR A 206 23.83 -10.63 7.55
C THR A 206 24.33 -11.39 6.33
N GLU A 207 23.49 -11.52 5.30
CA GLU A 207 23.87 -12.14 4.03
C GLU A 207 23.32 -11.34 2.85
N LEU A 208 24.14 -11.16 1.83
CA LEU A 208 23.75 -10.59 0.54
C LEU A 208 24.05 -11.62 -0.56
N ILE A 209 23.01 -12.09 -1.22
CA ILE A 209 23.10 -12.92 -2.42
C ILE A 209 22.84 -12.01 -3.61
N ASN A 210 23.89 -11.73 -4.39
CA ASN A 210 23.75 -10.99 -5.63
C ASN A 210 24.37 -11.81 -6.77
N ARG A 211 23.52 -12.42 -7.61
CA ARG A 211 23.94 -13.24 -8.76
C ARG A 211 23.30 -12.66 -10.01
N ALA A 212 24.10 -12.41 -11.04
CA ALA A 212 23.65 -11.82 -12.31
C ALA A 212 23.05 -10.40 -12.21
N GLY A 213 23.48 -9.62 -11.22
CA GLY A 213 23.18 -8.20 -11.05
C GLY A 213 24.43 -7.35 -11.17
#